data_AF-A0A969Y0R9-F1
#
_entry.id   AF-A0A969Y0R9-F1
#
_cell.length_a   1.000
_cell.length_b   1.000
_cell.length_c   1.000
_cell.angle_alpha   90.00
_cell.angle_beta   90.00
_cell.angle_gamma   90.00
#
_symmetry.space_group_name_H-M   'P 1'
#
loop_
_entity.id
_entity.type
_entity.pdbx_description
1 polymer ?
#
loop_
_entity_poly.entity_id
_entity_poly.type
_entity_poly.pdbx_seq_one_letter_code
_entity_poly.pdbx_strand_id
1 'polypeptide(L)'
;MNESVEPHDAEPSDNQPEVLPYATTANSETSGGFVLAGIAGALVVALVAPVWLTVAVLIVLVLSVPFRRKPGRRLIPLAFILGVGMLAVLLGLAIQSSPRRRSTAHSPVLYCMMRLRGIGNAIAIYGMEHADAWPPDLYALVLDYHVDERQLACPADAVRGGIDFFYIPPAWAGDPSPPPEDTTIIACDLKKNHAGGSRNVLFRNWQVRNYVRDPDFQSLLSRPENAAFAAALRAAEGP
;
A
#
# COMPACT_ATOMS: atom_id res chain seq x y z
N MET A 1 -26.34 -15.72 -75.08
CA MET A 1 -25.11 -14.89 -75.14
C MET A 1 -24.58 -14.87 -73.72
N ASN A 2 -23.62 -15.76 -73.42
CA ASN A 2 -22.99 -15.87 -72.11
C ASN A 2 -21.75 -14.98 -72.14
N GLU A 3 -21.71 -13.96 -71.29
CA GLU A 3 -20.49 -13.21 -70.99
C GLU A 3 -19.67 -14.01 -69.98
N SER A 4 -18.51 -14.47 -70.44
CA SER A 4 -17.48 -15.09 -69.62
C SER A 4 -16.73 -14.00 -68.89
N VAL A 5 -16.86 -13.96 -67.56
CA VAL A 5 -16.08 -13.07 -66.68
C VAL A 5 -14.76 -13.78 -66.36
N GLU A 6 -13.65 -13.20 -66.81
CA GLU A 6 -12.29 -13.64 -66.48
C GLU A 6 -11.96 -13.35 -65.00
N PRO A 7 -11.21 -14.22 -64.32
CA PRO A 7 -10.77 -14.00 -62.95
C PRO A 7 -9.57 -13.05 -62.94
N HIS A 8 -9.72 -11.93 -62.25
CA HIS A 8 -8.65 -10.96 -62.02
C HIS A 8 -7.73 -11.49 -60.93
N ASP A 9 -6.51 -11.90 -61.32
CA ASP A 9 -5.45 -12.28 -60.37
C ASP A 9 -5.10 -11.08 -59.48
N ALA A 10 -5.32 -11.26 -58.17
CA ALA A 10 -4.96 -10.29 -57.15
C ALA A 10 -3.47 -10.44 -56.81
N GLU A 11 -2.70 -9.39 -57.07
CA GLU A 11 -1.31 -9.28 -56.63
C GLU A 11 -1.23 -9.32 -55.09
N PRO A 12 -0.27 -10.06 -54.52
CA PRO A 12 0.00 -10.03 -53.10
C PRO A 12 0.60 -8.67 -52.73
N SER A 13 -0.19 -7.85 -52.02
CA SER A 13 0.26 -6.59 -51.43
C SER A 13 1.27 -6.88 -50.32
N ASP A 14 2.54 -6.64 -50.64
CA ASP A 14 3.68 -6.71 -49.73
C ASP A 14 3.70 -5.47 -48.82
N ASN A 15 2.71 -5.35 -47.94
CA ASN A 15 2.71 -4.39 -46.84
C ASN A 15 3.37 -5.05 -45.63
N GLN A 16 4.69 -5.17 -45.66
CA GLN A 16 5.45 -5.37 -44.43
C GLN A 16 5.36 -4.08 -43.60
N PRO A 17 4.88 -4.13 -42.35
CA PRO A 17 4.93 -2.98 -41.47
C PRO A 17 6.39 -2.61 -41.17
N GLU A 18 6.71 -1.35 -41.43
CA GLU A 18 7.97 -0.72 -41.08
C GLU A 18 8.20 -0.86 -39.56
N VAL A 19 9.10 -1.76 -39.17
CA VAL A 19 9.47 -2.00 -37.77
C VAL A 19 10.26 -0.79 -37.29
N LEU A 20 9.58 0.14 -36.63
CA LEU A 20 10.19 1.25 -35.92
C LEU A 20 11.20 0.70 -34.90
N PRO A 21 12.44 1.23 -34.85
CA PRO A 21 13.42 0.82 -33.86
C PRO A 21 12.89 1.14 -32.47
N TYR A 22 12.62 0.08 -31.69
CA TYR A 22 12.26 0.17 -30.29
C TYR A 22 13.37 0.94 -29.57
N ALA A 23 13.07 2.16 -29.14
CA ALA A 23 13.96 2.94 -28.30
C ALA A 23 14.13 2.17 -26.99
N THR A 24 15.28 1.51 -26.85
CA THR A 24 15.74 0.89 -25.61
C THR A 24 15.81 1.99 -24.56
N THR A 25 14.76 2.13 -23.76
CA THR A 25 14.80 2.97 -22.55
C THR A 25 15.84 2.37 -21.64
N ALA A 26 16.97 3.08 -21.49
CA ALA A 26 18.03 2.72 -20.58
C ALA A 26 17.45 2.59 -19.17
N ASN A 27 17.43 1.37 -18.66
CA ASN A 27 17.07 1.05 -17.29
C ASN A 27 17.99 1.84 -16.35
N SER A 28 17.45 2.86 -15.69
CA SER A 28 18.11 3.54 -14.57
C SER A 28 17.99 2.68 -13.31
N GLU A 29 18.52 1.46 -13.35
CA GLU A 29 18.82 0.67 -12.17
C GLU A 29 20.15 1.18 -11.60
N THR A 30 20.13 2.11 -10.64
CA THR A 30 21.26 2.36 -9.69
C THR A 30 20.96 3.55 -8.78
N SER A 31 20.04 3.41 -7.83
CA SER A 31 19.97 4.37 -6.70
C SER A 31 19.31 3.85 -5.42
N GLY A 32 18.73 2.64 -5.41
CA GLY A 32 18.13 2.04 -4.21
C GLY A 32 19.12 1.45 -3.19
N GLY A 33 20.37 1.17 -3.60
CA GLY A 33 21.35 0.49 -2.74
C GLY A 33 21.96 1.36 -1.62
N PHE A 34 22.06 2.68 -1.83
CA PHE A 34 22.70 3.56 -0.84
C PHE A 34 21.83 3.88 0.38
N VAL A 35 20.50 3.87 0.22
CA VAL A 35 19.57 4.14 1.33
C VAL A 35 19.52 2.95 2.30
N LEU A 36 19.56 1.72 1.79
CA LEU A 36 19.56 0.51 2.62
C LEU A 36 20.86 0.33 3.42
N ALA A 37 22.01 0.66 2.82
CA ALA A 37 23.30 0.59 3.51
C ALA A 37 23.40 1.59 4.69
N GLY A 38 22.84 2.80 4.54
CA GLY A 38 22.83 3.80 5.60
C GLY A 38 22.01 3.39 6.83
N ILE A 39 20.86 2.73 6.61
CA ILE A 39 19.99 2.25 7.70
C ILE A 39 20.67 1.10 8.47
N ALA A 40 21.32 0.17 7.76
CA ALA A 40 22.07 -0.91 8.39
C ALA A 40 23.24 -0.39 9.25
N GLY A 41 24.00 0.59 8.75
CA GLY A 41 25.10 1.22 9.49
C GLY A 41 24.64 1.94 10.75
N ALA A 42 23.56 2.72 10.68
CA ALA A 42 23.00 3.42 11.83
C ALA A 42 22.47 2.44 12.90
N LEU A 43 21.89 1.31 12.50
CA LEU A 43 21.45 0.25 13.41
C LEU A 43 22.62 -0.42 14.13
N VAL A 44 23.71 -0.72 13.42
CA VAL A 44 24.91 -1.32 14.03
C VAL A 44 25.53 -0.37 15.04
N VAL A 45 25.67 0.92 14.72
CA VAL A 45 26.21 1.92 15.66
C VAL A 45 25.30 2.08 16.88
N ALA A 46 23.98 2.14 16.69
CA ALA A 46 23.01 2.26 17.78
C ALA A 46 23.00 1.03 18.71
N LEU A 47 23.31 -0.16 18.20
CA LEU A 47 23.38 -1.40 18.99
C LEU A 47 24.74 -1.61 19.67
N VAL A 48 25.83 -1.20 19.02
CA VAL A 48 27.20 -1.47 19.49
C VAL A 48 27.70 -0.40 20.47
N ALA A 49 27.35 0.87 20.26
CA ALA A 49 27.79 1.97 21.13
C ALA A 49 27.38 1.83 22.62
N PRO A 50 26.14 1.41 22.97
CA PRO A 50 25.74 1.24 24.37
C PRO A 50 26.55 0.16 25.07
N VAL A 51 26.87 -0.94 24.36
CA VAL A 51 27.63 -2.06 24.90
C VAL A 51 29.05 -1.61 25.25
N TRP A 52 29.75 -0.92 24.35
CA TRP A 52 31.09 -0.41 24.64
C TRP A 52 31.10 0.64 25.76
N LEU A 53 30.07 1.49 25.84
CA LEU A 53 29.94 2.46 26.93
C LEU A 53 29.78 1.76 28.29
N THR A 54 28.96 0.70 28.37
CA THR A 54 28.83 -0.10 29.61
C THR A 54 30.13 -0.79 30.02
N VAL A 55 30.90 -1.32 29.06
CA VAL A 55 32.22 -1.93 29.32
C VAL A 55 33.21 -0.88 29.85
N ALA A 56 33.26 0.31 29.24
CA ALA A 56 34.13 1.40 29.69
C ALA A 56 33.81 1.84 31.12
N VAL A 57 32.51 1.97 31.46
CA VAL A 57 32.05 2.30 32.83
C VAL A 57 32.48 1.22 33.82
N LEU A 58 32.34 -0.06 33.48
CA LEU A 58 32.78 -1.17 34.34
C LEU A 58 34.29 -1.16 34.58
N ILE A 59 35.09 -0.90 33.55
CA ILE A 59 36.56 -0.80 33.68
C ILE A 59 36.93 0.33 34.63
N VAL A 60 36.35 1.53 34.43
CA VAL A 60 36.60 2.67 35.32
C VAL A 60 36.18 2.36 36.75
N LEU A 61 35.01 1.73 36.95
CA LEU A 61 34.53 1.38 38.28
C LEU A 61 35.49 0.40 38.98
N VAL A 62 35.95 -0.65 38.29
CA VAL A 62 36.89 -1.65 38.82
C VAL A 62 38.23 -1.01 39.18
N LEU A 63 38.75 -0.11 38.33
CA LEU A 63 40.00 0.59 38.57
C LEU A 63 39.88 1.65 39.68
N SER A 64 38.69 2.23 39.86
CA SER A 64 38.43 3.27 40.84
C SER A 64 38.23 2.74 42.26
N VAL A 65 38.06 1.44 42.46
CA VAL A 65 38.04 0.85 43.81
C VAL A 65 39.47 0.89 44.36
N PRO A 66 39.79 1.78 45.31
CA PRO A 66 41.13 1.83 45.87
C PRO A 66 41.38 0.50 46.57
N PHE A 67 42.36 -0.26 46.09
CA PHE A 67 42.87 -1.49 46.70
C PHE A 67 43.55 -1.17 48.05
N ARG A 68 42.80 -0.68 49.04
CA ARG A 68 43.23 -0.63 50.43
C ARG A 68 43.14 -2.05 50.98
N ARG A 69 44.23 -2.79 50.73
CA ARG A 69 44.48 -4.16 51.22
C ARG A 69 44.38 -4.18 52.75
N LYS A 70 43.23 -4.56 53.29
CA LYS A 70 43.15 -5.18 54.63
C LYS A 70 42.99 -6.69 54.45
N PRO A 71 43.93 -7.52 54.94
CA PRO A 71 43.84 -8.97 54.83
C PRO A 71 42.72 -9.46 55.76
N GLY A 72 41.62 -10.00 55.21
CA GLY A 72 40.62 -10.65 56.07
C GLY A 72 39.25 -10.98 55.46
N ARG A 73 38.75 -10.27 54.44
CA ARG A 73 37.42 -10.55 53.85
C ARG A 73 37.42 -10.27 52.35
N ARG A 74 37.52 -11.31 51.51
CA ARG A 74 37.75 -11.19 50.05
C ARG A 74 36.58 -11.56 49.12
N LEU A 75 35.39 -11.90 49.63
CA LEU A 75 34.31 -12.41 48.76
C LEU A 75 33.17 -11.44 48.44
N ILE A 76 33.11 -10.26 49.07
CA ILE A 76 31.97 -9.34 48.92
C ILE A 76 31.98 -8.50 47.61
N PRO A 77 33.12 -8.03 47.05
CA PRO A 77 33.06 -7.06 45.94
C PRO A 77 32.68 -7.67 44.58
N LEU A 78 32.96 -8.95 44.36
CA LEU A 78 32.71 -9.61 43.06
C LEU A 78 31.20 -9.85 42.82
N ALA A 79 30.48 -10.21 43.87
CA ALA A 79 29.03 -10.42 43.82
C ALA A 79 28.26 -9.12 43.51
N PHE A 80 28.75 -7.98 44.01
CA PHE A 80 28.12 -6.68 43.78
C PHE A 80 28.26 -6.22 42.32
N ILE A 81 29.43 -6.42 41.72
CA ILE A 81 29.69 -6.05 40.31
C ILE A 81 28.84 -6.90 39.36
N LEU A 82 28.75 -8.22 39.61
CA LEU A 82 27.90 -9.12 38.82
C LEU A 82 26.40 -8.78 38.96
N GLY A 83 25.94 -8.44 40.17
CA GLY A 83 24.55 -8.06 40.42
C GLY A 83 24.13 -6.79 39.70
N VAL A 84 24.96 -5.74 39.73
CA VAL A 84 24.67 -4.46 39.05
C VAL A 84 24.67 -4.62 37.52
N GLY A 85 25.62 -5.39 36.97
CA GLY A 85 25.68 -5.67 35.54
C GLY A 85 24.45 -6.42 35.03
N MET A 86 24.02 -7.47 35.76
CA MET A 86 22.84 -8.26 35.39
C MET A 86 21.54 -7.46 35.48
N LEU A 87 21.40 -6.56 36.47
CA LEU A 87 20.24 -5.68 36.59
C LEU A 87 20.13 -4.70 35.42
N ALA A 88 21.24 -4.13 34.96
CA ALA A 88 21.25 -3.21 33.81
C ALA A 88 20.83 -3.91 32.51
N VAL A 89 21.27 -5.15 32.28
CA VAL A 89 20.87 -5.96 31.12
C VAL A 89 19.38 -6.27 31.15
N LEU A 90 18.84 -6.67 32.30
CA LEU A 90 17.42 -6.95 32.47
C LEU A 90 16.56 -5.70 32.25
N LEU A 91 17.01 -4.53 32.71
CA LEU A 91 16.31 -3.26 32.47
C LEU A 91 16.32 -2.88 30.98
N GLY A 92 17.45 -3.08 30.29
CA GLY A 92 17.55 -2.85 28.84
C GLY A 92 16.60 -3.74 28.04
N LEU A 93 16.55 -5.03 28.38
CA LEU A 93 15.62 -5.98 27.74
C LEU A 93 14.16 -5.65 28.05
N ALA A 94 13.84 -5.18 29.25
CA ALA A 94 12.47 -4.76 29.61
C ALA A 94 12.02 -3.53 28.81
N ILE A 95 12.91 -2.55 28.59
CA ILE A 95 12.60 -1.36 27.79
C ILE A 95 12.43 -1.73 26.31
N GLN A 96 13.27 -2.62 25.79
CA GLN A 96 13.23 -3.05 24.39
C GLN A 96 12.06 -4.00 24.08
N SER A 97 11.63 -4.81 25.08
CA SER A 97 10.48 -5.70 24.97
C SER A 97 9.15 -5.03 25.26
N SER A 98 9.14 -3.80 25.80
CA SER A 98 7.91 -3.02 25.85
C SER A 98 7.43 -2.82 24.41
N PRO A 99 6.40 -3.57 23.95
CA PRO A 99 5.90 -3.38 22.61
C PRO A 99 5.45 -1.95 22.61
N ARG A 100 6.01 -1.11 21.73
CA ARG A 100 5.50 0.24 21.51
C ARG A 100 4.03 0.08 21.11
N ARG A 101 3.15 0.03 22.12
CA ARG A 101 1.69 0.16 22.01
C ARG A 101 1.43 1.62 21.69
N ARG A 102 1.99 2.11 20.59
CA ARG A 102 1.34 3.13 19.81
C ARG A 102 0.21 2.38 19.11
N SER A 103 -0.87 2.13 19.85
CA SER A 103 -2.19 2.13 19.23
C SER A 103 -2.40 3.56 18.77
N THR A 104 -1.74 3.96 17.68
CA THR A 104 -2.33 4.98 16.83
C THR A 104 -3.68 4.38 16.49
N ALA A 105 -4.75 4.93 17.07
CA ALA A 105 -6.08 4.70 16.57
C ALA A 105 -6.01 5.10 15.11
N HIS A 106 -5.80 4.12 14.24
CA HIS A 106 -5.68 4.36 12.82
C HIS A 106 -7.04 4.89 12.42
N SER A 107 -7.06 6.07 11.82
CA SER A 107 -8.28 6.68 11.30
C SER A 107 -9.00 5.63 10.46
N PRO A 108 -10.28 5.31 10.72
CA PRO A 108 -11.03 4.36 9.91
C PRO A 108 -10.98 4.70 8.41
N VAL A 109 -10.90 5.99 8.09
CA VAL A 109 -10.68 6.50 6.72
C VAL A 109 -9.41 5.95 6.09
N LEU A 110 -8.31 5.83 6.84
CA LEU A 110 -7.04 5.28 6.36
C LEU A 110 -7.16 3.79 6.01
N TYR A 111 -7.92 3.03 6.79
CA TYR A 111 -8.18 1.63 6.47
C TYR A 111 -9.05 1.47 5.22
N CYS A 112 -10.09 2.29 5.05
CA CYS A 112 -10.89 2.30 3.82
C CYS A 112 -10.03 2.65 2.60
N MET A 113 -9.13 3.63 2.72
CA MET A 113 -8.18 3.96 1.66
C MET A 113 -7.29 2.76 1.29
N MET A 114 -6.75 2.04 2.28
CA MET A 114 -5.93 0.84 2.02
C MET A 114 -6.74 -0.28 1.36
N ARG A 115 -8.00 -0.48 1.78
CA ARG A 115 -8.91 -1.46 1.16
C ARG A 115 -9.24 -1.10 -0.28
N LEU A 116 -9.59 0.17 -0.54
CA LEU A 116 -9.87 0.67 -1.88
C LEU A 116 -8.66 0.55 -2.82
N ARG A 117 -7.44 0.75 -2.30
CA ARG A 117 -6.21 0.47 -3.05
C ARG A 117 -6.04 -1.03 -3.34
N GLY A 118 -6.34 -1.88 -2.36
CA GLY A 118 -6.37 -3.34 -2.55
C GLY A 118 -7.37 -3.77 -3.62
N ILE A 119 -8.56 -3.18 -3.62
CA ILE A 119 -9.58 -3.38 -4.67
C ILE A 119 -9.03 -2.98 -6.04
N GLY A 120 -8.40 -1.81 -6.15
CA GLY A 120 -7.77 -1.39 -7.42
C GLY A 120 -6.74 -2.39 -7.94
N ASN A 121 -5.87 -2.90 -7.06
CA ASN A 121 -4.92 -3.96 -7.43
C ASN A 121 -5.62 -5.24 -7.87
N ALA A 122 -6.69 -5.65 -7.18
CA ALA A 122 -7.44 -6.85 -7.51
C ALA A 122 -8.17 -6.74 -8.86
N ILE A 123 -8.71 -5.56 -9.19
CA ILE A 123 -9.27 -5.29 -10.52
C ILE A 123 -8.19 -5.44 -11.60
N ALA A 124 -6.98 -4.92 -11.37
CA ALA A 124 -5.88 -5.07 -12.31
C ALA A 124 -5.47 -6.54 -12.50
N ILE A 125 -5.43 -7.32 -11.41
CA ILE A 125 -5.14 -8.77 -11.47
C ILE A 125 -6.23 -9.50 -12.25
N TYR A 126 -7.51 -9.22 -11.95
CA TYR A 126 -8.65 -9.79 -12.67
C TYR A 126 -8.53 -9.57 -14.18
N GLY A 127 -8.18 -8.36 -14.61
CA GLY A 127 -7.96 -8.03 -16.02
C GLY A 127 -6.85 -8.87 -16.65
N MET A 128 -5.71 -9.05 -15.97
CA MET A 128 -4.63 -9.90 -16.49
C MET A 128 -5.06 -11.36 -16.69
N GLU A 129 -5.96 -11.88 -15.86
CA GLU A 129 -6.45 -13.26 -15.93
C GLU A 129 -7.65 -13.44 -16.88
N HIS A 130 -8.37 -12.35 -17.19
CA HIS A 130 -9.59 -12.36 -17.98
C HIS A 130 -9.48 -11.55 -19.28
N ALA A 131 -8.32 -11.60 -19.95
CA ALA A 131 -8.11 -10.94 -21.25
C ALA A 131 -8.47 -9.44 -21.24
N ASP A 132 -7.96 -8.72 -20.25
CA ASP A 132 -8.18 -7.30 -19.99
C ASP A 132 -9.65 -6.92 -19.69
N ALA A 133 -10.50 -7.91 -19.38
CA ALA A 133 -11.87 -7.67 -18.95
C ALA A 133 -11.92 -7.00 -17.57
N TRP A 134 -12.94 -6.17 -17.37
CA TRP A 134 -13.27 -5.61 -16.07
C TRP A 134 -14.17 -6.56 -15.30
N PRO A 135 -14.04 -6.66 -13.96
CA PRO A 135 -14.95 -7.47 -13.18
C PRO A 135 -16.38 -6.90 -13.27
N PRO A 136 -17.42 -7.73 -13.41
CA PRO A 136 -18.80 -7.24 -13.53
C PRO A 136 -19.29 -6.52 -12.26
N ASP A 137 -18.75 -6.90 -11.10
CA ASP A 137 -18.97 -6.27 -9.80
C ASP A 137 -17.79 -6.59 -8.85
N LEU A 138 -17.80 -6.01 -7.64
CA LEU A 138 -16.75 -6.29 -6.64
C LEU A 138 -16.81 -7.72 -6.08
N TYR A 139 -17.94 -8.41 -6.20
CA TYR A 139 -18.09 -9.77 -5.69
C TYR A 139 -17.39 -10.78 -6.60
N ALA A 140 -17.29 -10.51 -7.91
CA ALA A 140 -16.45 -11.29 -8.82
C ALA A 140 -14.99 -11.40 -8.34
N LEU A 141 -14.44 -10.33 -7.75
CA LEU A 141 -13.10 -10.35 -7.17
C LEU A 141 -12.97 -11.28 -5.96
N VAL A 142 -14.07 -11.53 -5.23
CA VAL A 142 -14.12 -12.47 -4.12
C VAL A 142 -14.21 -13.90 -4.63
N LEU A 143 -15.03 -14.13 -5.66
CA LEU A 143 -15.21 -15.44 -6.28
C LEU A 143 -13.90 -15.98 -6.89
N ASP A 144 -13.09 -15.08 -7.46
CA ASP A 144 -11.79 -15.43 -8.05
C ASP A 144 -10.62 -15.34 -7.03
N TYR A 145 -10.94 -15.21 -5.74
CA TYR A 145 -9.96 -15.18 -4.64
C TYR A 145 -8.92 -14.05 -4.72
N HIS A 146 -9.20 -12.97 -5.46
CA HIS A 146 -8.34 -11.78 -5.51
C HIS A 146 -8.47 -10.90 -4.27
N VAL A 147 -9.64 -10.91 -3.62
CA VAL A 147 -9.89 -10.24 -2.33
C VAL A 147 -10.70 -11.11 -1.39
N ASP A 148 -10.48 -10.96 -0.09
CA ASP A 148 -11.34 -11.54 0.94
C ASP A 148 -12.60 -10.65 1.09
N GLU A 149 -13.77 -11.25 1.31
CA GLU A 149 -15.03 -10.52 1.49
C GLU A 149 -14.94 -9.43 2.58
N ARG A 150 -14.17 -9.67 3.65
CA ARG A 150 -13.94 -8.68 4.72
C ARG A 150 -13.23 -7.43 4.22
N GLN A 151 -12.51 -7.48 3.10
CA GLN A 151 -11.86 -6.32 2.48
C GLN A 151 -12.86 -5.42 1.76
N LEU A 152 -14.06 -5.91 1.43
CA LEU A 152 -15.14 -5.12 0.81
C LEU A 152 -16.01 -4.36 1.82
N ALA A 153 -15.86 -4.65 3.11
CA ALA A 153 -16.55 -3.91 4.18
C ALA A 153 -15.80 -2.63 4.58
N CYS A 154 -16.46 -1.70 5.24
CA CYS A 154 -15.87 -0.56 5.91
C CYS A 154 -15.56 -0.96 7.36
N PRO A 155 -14.32 -0.86 7.85
CA PRO A 155 -14.02 -1.17 9.25
C PRO A 155 -14.59 -0.14 10.23
N ALA A 156 -15.06 1.01 9.74
CA ALA A 156 -15.75 2.02 10.55
C ALA A 156 -17.23 1.66 10.78
N ASP A 157 -17.85 0.91 9.87
CA ASP A 157 -19.25 0.50 9.98
C ASP A 157 -19.35 -0.74 10.88
N ALA A 158 -20.30 -0.72 11.81
CA ALA A 158 -20.52 -1.81 12.75
C ALA A 158 -21.29 -2.98 12.12
N VAL A 159 -21.92 -2.76 10.96
CA VAL A 159 -22.69 -3.76 10.25
C VAL A 159 -21.73 -4.73 9.54
N ARG A 160 -21.66 -5.96 10.05
CA ARG A 160 -20.86 -7.03 9.43
C ARG A 160 -21.54 -7.56 8.18
N GLY A 161 -20.79 -7.69 7.09
CA GLY A 161 -21.18 -8.48 5.91
C GLY A 161 -21.80 -7.68 4.75
N GLY A 162 -21.51 -6.39 4.61
CA GLY A 162 -21.91 -5.57 3.46
C GLY A 162 -20.74 -5.15 2.57
N ILE A 163 -21.01 -4.92 1.29
CA ILE A 163 -20.10 -4.22 0.39
C ILE A 163 -20.28 -2.73 0.65
N ASP A 164 -19.24 -2.10 1.19
CA ASP A 164 -19.26 -0.68 1.57
C ASP A 164 -18.52 0.21 0.57
N PHE A 165 -18.03 -0.36 -0.53
CA PHE A 165 -17.44 0.36 -1.64
C PHE A 165 -18.39 0.33 -2.83
N PHE A 166 -18.56 1.47 -3.48
CA PHE A 166 -19.30 1.56 -4.73
C PHE A 166 -18.34 1.40 -5.90
N TYR A 167 -18.74 0.59 -6.87
CA TYR A 167 -18.00 0.31 -8.10
C TYR A 167 -19.01 0.08 -9.22
N ILE A 168 -18.67 0.53 -10.42
CA ILE A 168 -19.33 0.09 -11.64
C ILE A 168 -18.26 -0.27 -12.68
N PRO A 169 -18.49 -1.31 -13.50
CA PRO A 169 -17.65 -1.55 -14.66
C PRO A 169 -17.64 -0.31 -15.56
N PRO A 170 -16.48 0.11 -16.07
CA PRO A 170 -16.42 1.28 -16.94
C PRO A 170 -17.13 0.99 -18.26
N ALA A 171 -18.10 1.84 -18.61
CA ALA A 171 -18.82 1.72 -19.89
C ALA A 171 -17.91 1.94 -21.11
N TRP A 172 -16.75 2.57 -20.91
CA TRP A 172 -15.70 2.77 -21.89
C TRP A 172 -14.68 1.61 -21.95
N ALA A 173 -14.92 0.50 -21.25
CA ALA A 173 -14.09 -0.70 -21.38
C ALA A 173 -14.04 -1.15 -22.85
N GLY A 174 -12.84 -1.15 -23.44
CA GLY A 174 -12.63 -1.47 -24.86
C GLY A 174 -12.76 -0.29 -25.82
N ASP A 175 -13.02 0.93 -25.34
CA ASP A 175 -12.96 2.15 -26.16
C ASP A 175 -11.48 2.45 -26.55
N PRO A 176 -11.16 2.64 -27.84
CA PRO A 176 -9.82 3.04 -28.26
C PRO A 176 -9.38 4.43 -27.76
N SER A 177 -10.31 5.28 -27.32
CA SER A 177 -10.04 6.60 -26.76
C SER A 177 -10.66 6.75 -25.37
N PRO A 178 -10.09 6.08 -24.36
CA PRO A 178 -10.65 6.10 -23.01
C PRO A 178 -10.55 7.50 -22.38
N PRO A 179 -11.43 7.82 -21.41
CA PRO A 179 -11.44 9.13 -20.76
C PRO A 179 -10.17 9.38 -19.93
N PRO A 180 -9.92 10.64 -19.52
CA PRO A 180 -8.70 11.01 -18.79
C PRO A 180 -8.49 10.22 -17.50
N GLU A 181 -7.27 9.73 -17.28
CA GLU A 181 -6.99 8.77 -16.20
C GLU A 181 -7.06 9.37 -14.79
N ASP A 182 -6.69 10.65 -14.66
CA ASP A 182 -6.56 11.32 -13.36
C ASP A 182 -7.89 11.80 -12.76
N THR A 183 -8.97 11.67 -13.52
CA THR A 183 -10.27 12.31 -13.22
C THR A 183 -11.45 11.39 -13.39
N THR A 184 -11.28 10.28 -14.11
CA THR A 184 -12.28 9.22 -14.25
C THR A 184 -12.30 8.36 -12.99
N ILE A 185 -13.47 8.26 -12.35
CA ILE A 185 -13.68 7.48 -11.13
C ILE A 185 -14.01 6.03 -11.49
N ILE A 186 -13.38 5.07 -10.81
CA ILE A 186 -13.67 3.63 -10.92
C ILE A 186 -14.49 3.16 -9.72
N ALA A 187 -14.10 3.58 -8.52
CA ALA A 187 -14.74 3.16 -7.28
C ALA A 187 -14.61 4.24 -6.20
N CYS A 188 -15.50 4.23 -5.21
CA CYS A 188 -15.41 5.12 -4.05
C CYS A 188 -16.01 4.52 -2.79
N ASP A 189 -15.72 5.12 -1.64
CA ASP A 189 -16.48 4.86 -0.41
C ASP A 189 -17.93 5.31 -0.57
N LEU A 190 -18.86 4.55 0.03
CA LEU A 190 -20.24 5.00 0.22
C LEU A 190 -20.32 6.12 1.27
N LYS A 191 -21.31 7.01 1.13
CA LYS A 191 -21.54 8.18 2.01
C LYS A 191 -21.63 7.79 3.48
N LYS A 192 -22.29 6.66 3.75
CA LYS A 192 -22.55 6.15 5.09
C LYS A 192 -21.28 5.75 5.85
N ASN A 193 -20.17 5.51 5.15
CA ASN A 193 -18.96 4.97 5.76
C ASN A 193 -18.26 5.95 6.70
N HIS A 194 -18.35 7.26 6.41
CA HIS A 194 -17.59 8.29 7.11
C HIS A 194 -18.48 9.47 7.49
N ALA A 195 -18.71 9.67 8.78
CA ALA A 195 -19.55 10.76 9.30
C ALA A 195 -19.06 12.17 8.95
N GLY A 196 -17.81 12.32 8.49
CA GLY A 196 -17.17 13.61 8.17
C GLY A 196 -17.46 14.16 6.76
N GLY A 197 -18.30 13.50 5.95
CA GLY A 197 -18.59 13.96 4.58
C GLY A 197 -17.37 13.94 3.66
N SER A 198 -16.44 13.01 3.91
CA SER A 198 -15.25 12.78 3.10
C SER A 198 -15.22 11.35 2.61
N ARG A 199 -14.69 11.13 1.40
CA ARG A 199 -14.60 9.80 0.78
C ARG A 199 -13.21 9.52 0.27
N ASN A 200 -12.86 8.24 0.22
CA ASN A 200 -11.76 7.78 -0.62
C ASN A 200 -12.30 7.48 -2.03
N VAL A 201 -11.53 7.84 -3.05
CA VAL A 201 -11.92 7.71 -4.46
C VAL A 201 -10.77 7.07 -5.23
N LEU A 202 -11.06 5.99 -5.94
CA LEU A 202 -10.14 5.29 -6.84
C LEU A 202 -10.35 5.80 -8.27
N PHE A 203 -9.26 6.25 -8.88
CA PHE A 203 -9.24 6.77 -10.25
C PHE A 203 -8.71 5.74 -11.25
N ARG A 204 -8.92 6.02 -12.53
CA ARG A 204 -8.47 5.17 -13.65
C ARG A 204 -6.96 4.95 -13.69
N ASN A 205 -6.17 5.92 -13.24
CA ASN A 205 -4.71 5.76 -13.07
C ASN A 205 -4.30 4.90 -11.84
N TRP A 206 -5.22 4.17 -11.22
CA TRP A 206 -5.04 3.36 -10.01
C TRP A 206 -4.62 4.12 -8.76
N GLN A 207 -4.68 5.46 -8.78
CA GLN A 207 -4.45 6.27 -7.60
C GLN A 207 -5.71 6.35 -6.75
N VAL A 208 -5.53 6.26 -5.43
CA VAL A 208 -6.57 6.56 -4.45
C VAL A 208 -6.33 7.95 -3.91
N ARG A 209 -7.28 8.88 -4.12
CA ARG A 209 -7.30 10.14 -3.37
C ARG A 209 -8.08 9.93 -2.08
N ASN A 210 -7.46 10.28 -0.97
CA ASN A 210 -8.05 10.17 0.36
C ASN A 210 -8.70 11.49 0.79
N TYR A 211 -9.66 11.40 1.70
CA TYR A 211 -10.33 12.58 2.29
C TYR A 211 -10.90 13.57 1.26
N VAL A 212 -11.42 13.09 0.13
CA VAL A 212 -12.09 13.95 -0.85
C VAL A 212 -13.38 14.45 -0.20
N ARG A 213 -13.44 15.76 0.09
CA ARG A 213 -14.61 16.38 0.72
C ARG A 213 -15.79 16.39 -0.24
N ASP A 214 -17.00 16.37 0.30
CA ASP A 214 -18.23 16.34 -0.50
C ASP A 214 -18.28 17.38 -1.65
N PRO A 215 -17.94 18.68 -1.46
CA PRO A 215 -17.96 19.63 -2.58
C PRO A 215 -16.97 19.27 -3.71
N ASP A 216 -15.77 18.82 -3.33
CA ASP A 216 -14.73 18.40 -4.27
C ASP A 216 -15.17 17.11 -5.01
N PHE A 217 -15.83 16.19 -4.28
CA PHE A 217 -16.40 14.97 -4.86
C PHE A 217 -17.56 15.27 -5.82
N GLN A 218 -18.47 16.17 -5.47
CA GLN A 218 -19.54 16.62 -6.39
C GLN A 218 -18.97 17.29 -7.64
N SER A 219 -17.87 18.04 -7.51
CA SER A 219 -17.16 18.61 -8.66
C SER A 219 -16.51 17.54 -9.55
N LEU A 220 -16.12 16.38 -9.01
CA LEU A 220 -15.65 15.26 -9.82
C LEU A 220 -16.83 14.56 -10.52
N LEU A 221 -17.94 14.35 -9.81
CA LEU A 221 -19.15 13.71 -10.34
C LEU A 221 -19.85 14.54 -11.44
N SER A 222 -19.69 15.86 -11.43
CA SER A 222 -20.27 16.75 -12.46
C SER A 222 -19.52 16.70 -13.80
N ARG A 223 -18.37 16.03 -13.86
CA ARG A 223 -17.58 15.90 -15.08
C ARG A 223 -18.24 14.93 -16.07
N PRO A 224 -18.21 15.20 -17.39
CA PRO A 224 -18.87 14.35 -18.39
C PRO A 224 -18.44 12.89 -18.32
N GLU A 225 -17.15 12.61 -18.12
CA GLU A 225 -16.61 11.26 -18.02
C GLU A 225 -17.13 10.45 -16.82
N ASN A 226 -17.66 11.12 -15.79
CA ASN A 226 -18.19 10.48 -14.58
C ASN A 226 -19.73 10.44 -14.55
N ALA A 227 -20.42 10.84 -15.63
CA ALA A 227 -21.88 10.96 -15.64
C ALA A 227 -22.59 9.63 -15.34
N ALA A 228 -22.12 8.52 -15.93
CA ALA A 228 -22.66 7.18 -15.68
C ALA A 228 -22.42 6.73 -14.23
N PHE A 229 -21.20 6.96 -13.71
CA PHE A 229 -20.84 6.66 -12.32
C PHE A 229 -21.70 7.46 -11.34
N ALA A 230 -21.89 8.77 -11.59
CA ALA A 230 -22.70 9.65 -10.78
C ALA A 230 -24.18 9.23 -10.76
N ALA A 231 -24.73 8.82 -11.89
CA ALA A 231 -26.10 8.33 -11.98
C ALA A 231 -26.28 7.03 -11.19
N ALA A 232 -25.37 6.08 -11.35
CA ALA A 232 -25.41 4.80 -10.65
C ALA A 232 -25.19 4.96 -9.13
N LEU A 233 -24.26 5.83 -8.72
CA LEU A 233 -24.02 6.13 -7.31
C LEU A 233 -25.25 6.77 -6.65
N ARG A 234 -25.91 7.71 -7.34
CA ARG A 234 -27.15 8.33 -6.84
C ARG A 234 -28.27 7.30 -6.66
N ALA A 235 -28.36 6.32 -7.57
CA ALA A 235 -29.33 5.23 -7.43
C ALA A 235 -29.02 4.33 -6.22
N ALA A 236 -27.73 4.11 -5.92
CA ALA A 236 -27.30 3.29 -4.79
C ALA A 236 -27.43 3.99 -3.42
N GLU A 237 -27.17 5.30 -3.35
CA GLU A 237 -27.18 6.06 -2.10
C GLU A 237 -28.51 6.75 -1.79
N GLY A 238 -29.39 6.87 -2.78
CA GLY A 238 -30.59 7.69 -2.70
C GLY A 238 -30.35 9.17 -3.08
N PRO A 239 -31.43 9.97 -3.16
CA PRO A 239 -31.38 11.39 -3.51
C PRO A 239 -30.69 12.27 -2.46
#